data_AF-A0AAC9W1G3-F1
#
_entry.id   AF-A0AAC9W1G3-F1
#
_cell.length_a   1.000
_cell.length_b   1.000
_cell.length_c   1.000
_cell.angle_alpha   90.00
_cell.angle_beta   90.00
_cell.angle_gamma   90.00
#
_symmetry.space_group_name_H-M   'P 1'
#
loop_
_entity.id
_entity.type
_entity.pdbx_description
1 polymer ?
#
loop_
_entity_poly.entity_id
_entity_poly.type
_entity_poly.pdbx_seq_one_letter_code
_entity_poly.pdbx_strand_id
1 'polypeptide(L)'
;MPYFALWVAHFIPGLIIYWTKWIELSILIIFNLGLSFFIAFFIAPIAAMIGSFFIDNAAEIIEKENYPNEPIGKSMSFGYSFIFALKFFILSLFGNGIAFFLFFIPGINLITFYVINGYLFGREYFIFTAYRFRSKKEAHAFLRTHHTTVFGAGLLIAFFVSIPILNLVTPLFAAAFMTHLHKMVSHQTPRSSY
;
A
#
# COMPACT_ATOMS: atom_id res chain seq x y z
N MET A 1 0.02 47.25 -8.88
CA MET A 1 1.36 46.62 -8.94
C MET A 1 2.10 46.68 -10.30
N PRO A 2 1.51 46.92 -11.50
CA PRO A 2 2.31 46.90 -12.75
C PRO A 2 3.16 48.16 -12.98
N TYR A 3 2.69 49.34 -12.56
CA TYR A 3 3.33 50.62 -12.91
C TYR A 3 4.70 50.85 -12.25
N PHE A 4 4.89 50.34 -11.03
CA PHE A 4 6.17 50.46 -10.31
C PHE A 4 7.29 49.65 -10.98
N ALA A 5 6.97 48.44 -11.46
CA ALA A 5 7.93 47.61 -12.20
C ALA A 5 8.36 48.29 -13.51
N LEU A 6 7.44 48.94 -14.23
CA LEU A 6 7.76 49.70 -15.45
C LEU A 6 8.63 50.93 -15.17
N TRP A 7 8.40 51.63 -14.04
CA TRP A 7 9.24 52.75 -13.62
C TRP A 7 10.68 52.30 -13.30
N VAL A 8 10.87 51.19 -12.59
CA VAL A 8 12.20 50.61 -12.32
C VAL A 8 12.90 50.13 -13.60
N ALA A 9 12.15 49.58 -14.56
CA ALA A 9 12.67 49.13 -15.86
C ALA A 9 13.37 50.25 -16.65
N HIS A 10 12.85 51.47 -16.51
CA HIS A 10 13.35 52.65 -17.19
C HIS A 10 14.76 53.05 -16.69
N PHE A 11 15.05 52.85 -15.40
CA PHE A 11 16.34 53.21 -14.80
C PHE A 11 17.38 52.09 -14.86
N ILE A 12 16.95 50.82 -14.95
CA ILE A 12 17.87 49.67 -15.07
C ILE A 12 17.37 48.71 -16.18
N PRO A 13 17.71 49.01 -17.45
CA PRO A 13 17.31 48.19 -18.59
C PRO A 13 17.81 46.75 -18.43
N GLY A 14 16.91 45.77 -18.53
CA GLY A 14 17.24 44.35 -18.44
C GLY A 14 17.07 43.73 -17.06
N LEU A 15 17.06 44.49 -15.96
CA LEU A 15 16.90 43.93 -14.60
C LEU A 15 15.60 43.11 -14.48
N ILE A 16 14.48 43.62 -14.97
CA ILE A 16 13.21 42.88 -14.97
C ILE A 16 13.29 41.62 -15.82
N ILE A 17 13.97 41.64 -16.97
CA ILE A 17 14.13 40.48 -17.85
C ILE A 17 15.03 39.41 -17.19
N TYR A 18 16.05 39.79 -16.42
CA TYR A 18 16.92 38.84 -15.73
C TYR A 18 16.20 38.14 -14.57
N TRP A 19 15.54 38.90 -13.69
CA TRP A 19 14.86 38.30 -12.54
C TRP A 19 13.63 37.49 -12.94
N THR A 20 12.87 37.91 -13.97
CA THR A 20 11.74 37.11 -14.48
C THR A 20 12.20 35.78 -15.07
N LYS A 21 13.33 35.74 -15.79
CA LYS A 21 13.89 34.49 -16.31
C LYS A 21 14.29 33.51 -15.21
N TRP A 22 14.87 33.98 -14.11
CA TRP A 22 15.18 33.13 -12.96
C TRP A 22 13.93 32.61 -12.25
N ILE A 23 12.90 33.44 -12.13
CA ILE A 23 11.60 33.03 -11.58
C ILE A 23 10.93 32.00 -12.49
N GLU A 24 10.90 32.23 -13.79
CA GLU A 24 10.35 31.31 -14.79
C GLU A 24 11.08 29.96 -14.75
N LEU A 25 12.41 29.98 -14.75
CA LEU A 25 13.22 28.77 -14.61
C LEU A 25 12.93 28.02 -13.30
N SER A 26 12.81 28.75 -12.18
CA SER A 26 12.50 28.15 -10.88
C SER A 26 11.12 27.50 -10.87
N ILE A 27 10.11 28.18 -11.42
CA ILE A 27 8.75 27.65 -11.57
C ILE A 27 8.78 26.40 -12.43
N LEU A 28 9.47 26.43 -13.59
CA LEU A 28 9.59 25.29 -14.48
C LEU A 28 10.23 24.09 -13.77
N ILE A 29 11.34 24.29 -13.05
CA ILE A 29 12.02 23.22 -12.32
C ILE A 29 11.12 22.65 -11.22
N ILE A 30 10.56 23.51 -10.37
CA ILE A 30 9.70 23.09 -9.25
C ILE A 30 8.46 22.36 -9.77
N PHE A 31 7.83 22.86 -10.82
CA PHE A 31 6.64 22.25 -11.39
C PHE A 31 6.96 20.90 -12.04
N ASN A 32 8.03 20.79 -12.83
CA ASN A 32 8.39 19.53 -13.49
C ASN A 32 8.88 18.47 -12.48
N LEU A 33 9.71 18.85 -11.51
CA LEU A 33 10.16 17.95 -10.45
C LEU A 33 8.99 17.55 -9.55
N GLY A 34 8.15 18.51 -9.16
CA GLY A 34 6.95 18.27 -8.36
C GLY A 34 5.98 17.32 -9.07
N LEU A 35 5.73 17.53 -10.35
CA LEU A 35 4.88 16.66 -11.16
C LEU A 35 5.49 15.26 -11.32
N SER A 36 6.80 15.17 -11.60
CA SER A 36 7.50 13.89 -11.75
C SER A 36 7.46 13.08 -10.46
N PHE A 37 7.74 13.74 -9.33
CA PHE A 37 7.65 13.14 -8.00
C PHE A 37 6.22 12.71 -7.69
N PHE A 38 5.23 13.55 -7.98
CA PHE A 38 3.81 13.25 -7.78
C PHE A 38 3.40 12.01 -8.58
N ILE A 39 3.74 11.94 -9.87
CA ILE A 39 3.45 10.75 -10.69
C ILE A 39 4.15 9.53 -10.11
N ALA A 40 5.45 9.61 -9.82
CA ALA A 40 6.22 8.49 -9.26
C ALA A 40 5.65 7.98 -7.93
N PHE A 41 5.21 8.88 -7.06
CA PHE A 41 4.60 8.56 -5.78
C PHE A 41 3.29 7.79 -5.94
N PHE A 42 2.50 8.08 -6.98
CA PHE A 42 1.21 7.41 -7.24
C PHE A 42 1.35 6.06 -7.96
N ILE A 43 2.49 5.79 -8.63
CA ILE A 43 2.72 4.51 -9.32
C ILE A 43 2.54 3.32 -8.35
N ALA A 44 3.15 3.37 -7.16
CA ALA A 44 3.09 2.27 -6.21
C ALA A 44 1.67 2.00 -5.65
N PRO A 45 0.91 3.01 -5.18
CA PRO A 45 -0.49 2.83 -4.80
C PRO A 45 -1.39 2.32 -5.92
N ILE A 46 -1.24 2.83 -7.16
CA ILE A 46 -2.04 2.38 -8.30
C ILE A 46 -1.73 0.93 -8.65
N ALA A 47 -0.44 0.56 -8.69
CA ALA A 47 -0.02 -0.82 -8.96
C ALA A 47 -0.57 -1.79 -7.90
N ALA A 48 -0.48 -1.43 -6.62
CA ALA A 48 -1.06 -2.23 -5.53
C ALA A 48 -2.58 -2.37 -5.64
N MET A 49 -3.28 -1.29 -6.01
CA MET A 49 -4.73 -1.30 -6.25
C MET A 49 -5.10 -2.27 -7.37
N ILE A 50 -4.41 -2.20 -8.51
CA ILE A 50 -4.65 -3.10 -9.64
C ILE A 50 -4.33 -4.55 -9.26
N GLY A 51 -3.20 -4.78 -8.60
CA GLY A 51 -2.79 -6.12 -8.14
C GLY A 51 -3.80 -6.74 -7.17
N SER A 52 -4.52 -5.93 -6.40
CA SER A 52 -5.51 -6.43 -5.44
C SER A 52 -6.70 -7.17 -6.08
N PHE A 53 -7.03 -6.87 -7.34
CA PHE A 53 -8.10 -7.57 -8.06
C PHE A 53 -7.76 -9.03 -8.35
N PHE A 54 -6.48 -9.40 -8.36
CA PHE A 54 -6.03 -10.77 -8.63
C PHE A 54 -5.95 -11.65 -7.38
N ILE A 55 -6.10 -11.08 -6.18
CA ILE A 55 -5.95 -11.79 -4.91
C ILE A 55 -6.97 -12.92 -4.78
N ASP A 56 -8.23 -12.69 -5.14
CA ASP A 56 -9.31 -13.67 -5.02
C ASP A 56 -9.08 -14.88 -5.93
N ASN A 57 -8.70 -14.63 -7.19
CA ASN A 57 -8.37 -15.67 -8.17
C ASN A 57 -7.16 -16.50 -7.74
N ALA A 58 -6.13 -15.83 -7.22
CA ALA A 58 -4.94 -16.51 -6.72
C ALA A 58 -5.25 -17.41 -5.52
N ALA A 59 -6.05 -16.91 -4.57
CA ALA A 59 -6.48 -17.70 -3.43
C ALA A 59 -7.29 -18.92 -3.88
N GLU A 60 -8.20 -18.76 -4.84
CA GLU A 60 -9.00 -19.87 -5.37
C GLU A 60 -8.14 -20.95 -6.06
N ILE A 61 -7.13 -20.55 -6.85
CA ILE A 61 -6.19 -21.51 -7.47
C ILE A 61 -5.45 -22.30 -6.39
N ILE A 62 -4.91 -21.63 -5.38
CA ILE A 62 -4.18 -22.27 -4.27
C ILE A 62 -5.10 -23.19 -3.46
N GLU A 63 -6.35 -22.79 -3.22
CA GLU A 63 -7.33 -23.62 -2.53
C GLU A 63 -7.60 -24.91 -3.31
N LYS A 64 -7.71 -24.85 -4.65
CA LYS A 64 -7.93 -26.02 -5.51
C LYS A 64 -6.71 -26.93 -5.61
N GLU A 65 -5.51 -26.36 -5.74
CA GLU A 65 -4.28 -27.13 -5.96
C GLU A 65 -3.66 -27.65 -4.66
N ASN A 66 -3.56 -26.82 -3.63
CA ASN A 66 -2.86 -27.16 -2.39
C ASN A 66 -3.79 -27.76 -1.32
N TYR A 67 -5.10 -27.50 -1.39
CA TYR A 67 -6.07 -27.94 -0.38
C TYR A 67 -7.31 -28.63 -0.97
N PRO A 68 -7.15 -29.67 -1.81
CA PRO A 68 -8.26 -30.28 -2.55
C PRO A 68 -9.34 -30.93 -1.67
N ASN A 69 -9.00 -31.30 -0.43
CA ASN A 69 -9.92 -31.93 0.52
C ASN A 69 -10.60 -30.94 1.48
N GLU A 70 -10.35 -29.65 1.33
CA GLU A 70 -10.93 -28.62 2.19
C GLU A 70 -11.98 -27.79 1.45
N PRO A 71 -12.95 -27.17 2.15
CA PRO A 71 -13.89 -26.28 1.51
C PRO A 71 -13.17 -25.08 0.89
N ILE A 72 -13.51 -24.81 -0.37
CA ILE A 72 -13.10 -23.62 -1.12
C ILE A 72 -13.81 -22.41 -0.50
N GLY A 73 -13.08 -21.31 -0.36
CA GLY A 73 -13.61 -20.05 0.13
C GLY A 73 -14.64 -19.45 -0.82
N LYS A 74 -15.58 -18.66 -0.29
CA LYS A 74 -16.52 -17.91 -1.12
C LYS A 74 -15.80 -16.73 -1.76
N SER A 75 -15.86 -16.63 -3.08
CA SER A 75 -15.37 -15.47 -3.83
C SER A 75 -16.03 -14.20 -3.33
N MET A 76 -15.25 -13.13 -3.21
CA MET A 76 -15.78 -11.84 -2.81
C MET A 76 -16.68 -11.24 -3.90
N SER A 77 -17.74 -10.53 -3.50
CA SER A 77 -18.50 -9.77 -4.48
C SER A 77 -17.67 -8.61 -5.02
N PHE A 78 -17.91 -8.22 -6.27
CA PHE A 78 -17.18 -7.15 -6.95
C PHE A 78 -17.10 -5.85 -6.12
N GLY A 79 -18.20 -5.48 -5.45
CA GLY A 79 -18.24 -4.29 -4.59
C GLY A 79 -17.30 -4.37 -3.39
N TYR A 80 -17.15 -5.55 -2.78
CA TYR A 80 -16.18 -5.75 -1.70
C TYR A 80 -14.74 -5.69 -2.21
N SER A 81 -14.46 -6.30 -3.38
CA SER A 81 -13.15 -6.23 -4.01
C SER A 81 -12.75 -4.79 -4.35
N PHE A 82 -13.69 -3.97 -4.82
CA PHE A 82 -13.45 -2.56 -5.09
C PHE A 82 -13.14 -1.75 -3.83
N ILE A 83 -13.91 -1.91 -2.75
CA ILE A 83 -13.64 -1.27 -1.45
C ILE A 83 -12.26 -1.69 -0.94
N PHE A 84 -11.90 -2.95 -1.13
CA PHE A 84 -10.61 -3.47 -0.74
C PHE A 84 -9.47 -2.87 -1.54
N ALA A 85 -9.63 -2.76 -2.87
CA ALA A 85 -8.67 -2.11 -3.75
C ALA A 85 -8.45 -0.64 -3.34
N LEU A 86 -9.52 0.10 -3.07
CA LEU A 86 -9.45 1.48 -2.59
C LEU A 86 -8.74 1.57 -1.23
N LYS A 87 -9.02 0.63 -0.34
CA LYS A 87 -8.34 0.56 0.96
C LYS A 87 -6.85 0.33 0.79
N PHE A 88 -6.44 -0.56 -0.10
CA PHE A 88 -5.04 -0.82 -0.44
C PHE A 88 -4.35 0.40 -1.04
N PHE A 89 -5.04 1.12 -1.92
CA PHE A 89 -4.56 2.38 -2.46
C PHE A 89 -4.28 3.39 -1.34
N ILE A 90 -5.25 3.60 -0.44
CA ILE A 90 -5.12 4.51 0.71
C ILE A 90 -3.98 4.05 1.63
N LEU A 91 -3.90 2.76 1.92
CA LEU A 91 -2.86 2.14 2.72
C LEU A 91 -1.46 2.43 2.20
N SER A 92 -1.29 2.18 0.90
CA SER A 92 -0.04 2.39 0.19
C SER A 92 0.30 3.87 0.16
N LEU A 93 -0.69 4.75 -0.05
CA LEU A 93 -0.50 6.20 -0.02
C LEU A 93 0.00 6.68 1.36
N PHE A 94 -0.64 6.24 2.43
CA PHE A 94 -0.22 6.57 3.80
C PHE A 94 1.16 5.98 4.13
N GLY A 95 1.40 4.71 3.78
CA GLY A 95 2.68 4.04 4.01
C GLY A 95 3.84 4.73 3.30
N ASN A 96 3.68 5.04 2.01
CA ASN A 96 4.68 5.78 1.23
C ASN A 96 4.84 7.22 1.74
N GLY A 97 3.76 7.88 2.16
CA GLY A 97 3.82 9.22 2.74
C GLY A 97 4.62 9.25 4.05
N ILE A 98 4.38 8.29 4.94
CA ILE A 98 5.14 8.14 6.18
C ILE A 98 6.62 7.83 5.87
N ALA A 99 6.89 6.94 4.92
CA ALA A 99 8.25 6.64 4.49
C ALA A 99 8.98 7.90 3.97
N PHE A 100 8.28 8.75 3.22
CA PHE A 100 8.81 10.03 2.74
C PHE A 100 9.16 10.98 3.90
N PHE A 101 8.27 11.15 4.89
CA PHE A 101 8.56 12.00 6.06
C PHE A 101 9.70 11.44 6.93
N LEU A 102 9.76 10.12 7.08
CA LEU A 102 10.77 9.48 7.90
C LEU A 102 12.13 9.36 7.20
N PHE A 103 12.21 9.54 5.88
CA PHE A 103 13.46 9.52 5.13
C PHE A 103 14.56 10.40 5.77
N PHE A 104 14.17 11.50 6.43
CA PHE A 104 15.08 12.44 7.10
C PHE A 104 15.62 11.97 8.46
N ILE A 105 15.14 10.85 9.01
CA ILE A 105 15.57 10.31 10.32
C ILE A 105 16.15 8.90 10.14
N PRO A 106 17.49 8.75 10.12
CA PRO A 106 18.15 7.47 9.94
C PRO A 106 17.77 6.45 11.02
N GLY A 107 17.53 5.20 10.64
CA GLY A 107 17.27 4.08 11.56
C GLY A 107 15.82 4.00 12.06
N ILE A 108 15.22 5.13 12.44
CA ILE A 108 13.79 5.19 12.83
C ILE A 108 12.92 4.87 11.61
N ASN A 109 13.29 5.38 10.43
CA ASN A 109 12.58 5.13 9.19
C ASN A 109 12.34 3.65 8.90
N LEU A 110 13.35 2.81 9.11
CA LEU A 110 13.29 1.39 8.80
C LEU A 110 12.40 0.66 9.80
N ILE A 111 12.61 0.88 11.10
CA ILE A 111 11.78 0.24 12.15
C ILE A 111 10.32 0.63 11.96
N THR A 112 10.04 1.92 11.80
CA THR A 112 8.68 2.40 11.62
C THR A 112 8.06 1.91 10.31
N PHE A 113 8.82 1.84 9.21
CA PHE A 113 8.37 1.26 7.95
C PHE A 113 7.91 -0.18 8.16
N TYR A 114 8.73 -1.03 8.76
CA TYR A 114 8.40 -2.45 8.96
C TYR A 114 7.24 -2.63 9.94
N VAL A 115 7.21 -1.91 11.07
CA VAL A 115 6.14 -2.03 12.06
C VAL A 115 4.80 -1.58 11.47
N ILE A 116 4.77 -0.41 10.83
CA ILE A 116 3.53 0.13 10.25
C ILE A 116 3.07 -0.75 9.09
N ASN A 117 3.90 -0.97 8.07
CA ASN A 117 3.50 -1.78 6.92
C ASN A 117 3.20 -3.22 7.34
N GLY A 118 3.97 -3.80 8.26
CA GLY A 118 3.75 -5.15 8.74
C GLY A 118 2.42 -5.32 9.48
N TYR A 119 2.09 -4.40 10.41
CA TYR A 119 0.79 -4.42 11.07
C TYR A 119 -0.36 -4.24 10.09
N LEU A 120 -0.19 -3.30 9.16
CA LEU A 120 -1.23 -2.86 8.26
C LEU A 120 -1.52 -3.91 7.17
N PHE A 121 -0.48 -4.42 6.49
CA PHE A 121 -0.60 -5.51 5.53
C PHE A 121 -1.04 -6.81 6.21
N GLY A 122 -0.42 -7.17 7.34
CA GLY A 122 -0.77 -8.37 8.09
C GLY A 122 -2.27 -8.43 8.38
N ARG A 123 -2.78 -7.37 9.01
CA ARG A 123 -4.20 -7.28 9.39
C ARG A 123 -5.14 -7.28 8.19
N GLU A 124 -4.87 -6.47 7.17
CA GLU A 124 -5.80 -6.29 6.06
C GLU A 124 -5.84 -7.50 5.12
N TYR A 125 -4.69 -8.06 4.74
CA TYR A 125 -4.66 -9.26 3.91
C TYR A 125 -5.24 -10.48 4.65
N PHE A 126 -4.97 -10.63 5.95
CA PHE A 126 -5.55 -11.73 6.71
C PHE A 126 -7.07 -11.65 6.81
N ILE A 127 -7.63 -10.45 7.11
CA ILE A 127 -9.08 -10.26 7.17
C ILE A 127 -9.72 -10.59 5.83
N PHE A 128 -9.08 -10.19 4.73
CA PHE A 128 -9.55 -10.48 3.39
C PHE A 128 -9.66 -11.99 3.15
N THR A 129 -8.58 -12.72 3.42
CA THR A 129 -8.61 -14.19 3.33
C THR A 129 -9.68 -14.78 4.26
N ALA A 130 -9.76 -14.31 5.50
CA ALA A 130 -10.69 -14.85 6.49
C ALA A 130 -12.17 -14.65 6.08
N TYR A 131 -12.51 -13.55 5.41
CA TYR A 131 -13.86 -13.31 4.89
C TYR A 131 -14.32 -14.32 3.84
N ARG A 132 -13.40 -14.98 3.12
CA ARG A 132 -13.75 -16.08 2.21
C ARG A 132 -14.34 -17.28 2.97
N PHE A 133 -13.98 -17.46 4.24
CA PHE A 133 -14.37 -18.63 5.03
C PHE A 133 -15.33 -18.31 6.18
N ARG A 134 -15.31 -17.08 6.69
CA ARG A 134 -15.92 -16.66 7.96
C ARG A 134 -16.79 -15.42 7.80
N SER A 135 -17.80 -15.31 8.67
CA SER A 135 -18.58 -14.06 8.76
C SER A 135 -17.68 -12.90 9.18
N LYS A 136 -18.08 -11.65 8.88
CA LYS A 136 -17.26 -10.48 9.22
C LYS A 136 -16.91 -10.41 10.71
N LYS A 137 -17.85 -10.77 11.58
CA LYS A 137 -17.66 -10.78 13.04
C LYS A 137 -16.66 -11.85 13.46
N GLU A 138 -16.83 -13.08 12.95
CA GLU A 138 -15.90 -14.19 13.20
C GLU A 138 -14.48 -13.89 12.71
N ALA A 139 -14.32 -13.32 11.52
CA ALA A 139 -13.00 -13.01 10.97
C ALA A 139 -12.21 -12.02 11.85
N HIS A 140 -12.88 -10.99 12.38
CA HIS A 140 -12.23 -10.04 13.29
C HIS A 140 -11.92 -10.66 14.66
N ALA A 141 -12.79 -11.51 15.19
CA ALA A 141 -12.51 -12.25 16.42
C ALA A 141 -11.31 -13.19 16.23
N PHE A 142 -11.28 -13.90 15.09
CA PHE A 142 -10.21 -14.82 14.73
C PHE A 142 -8.85 -14.11 14.56
N LEU A 143 -8.84 -12.91 13.96
CA LEU A 143 -7.66 -12.05 13.90
C LEU A 143 -7.18 -11.67 15.30
N ARG A 144 -8.07 -11.26 16.20
CA ARG A 144 -7.68 -10.82 17.56
C ARG A 144 -6.94 -11.92 18.31
N THR A 145 -7.38 -13.17 18.16
CA THR A 145 -6.70 -14.31 18.80
C THR A 145 -5.33 -14.58 18.20
N HIS A 146 -5.16 -14.40 16.89
CA HIS A 146 -3.92 -14.73 16.17
C HIS A 146 -3.10 -13.49 15.79
N HIS A 147 -3.32 -12.36 16.46
CA HIS A 147 -2.76 -11.07 16.03
C HIS A 147 -1.24 -11.06 15.97
N THR A 148 -0.55 -11.78 16.86
CA THR A 148 0.91 -11.89 16.88
C THR A 148 1.44 -12.63 15.66
N THR A 149 0.86 -13.79 15.34
CA THR A 149 1.21 -14.58 14.15
C THR A 149 0.90 -13.81 12.87
N VAL A 150 -0.25 -13.14 12.82
CA VAL A 150 -0.65 -12.30 11.68
C VAL A 150 0.29 -11.11 11.51
N PHE A 151 0.72 -10.48 12.62
CA PHE A 151 1.71 -9.41 12.58
C PHE A 151 3.07 -9.90 12.06
N GLY A 152 3.56 -11.04 12.54
CA GLY A 152 4.80 -11.65 12.04
C GLY A 152 4.73 -11.98 10.55
N ALA A 153 3.60 -12.53 10.09
CA ALA A 153 3.35 -12.74 8.66
C ALA A 153 3.33 -11.41 7.88
N GLY A 154 2.73 -10.37 8.46
CA GLY A 154 2.74 -9.02 7.92
C GLY A 154 4.14 -8.43 7.77
N LEU A 155 5.06 -8.66 8.72
CA LEU A 155 6.46 -8.23 8.63
C LEU A 155 7.18 -8.88 7.43
N LEU A 156 6.89 -10.16 7.13
CA LEU A 156 7.43 -10.83 5.94
C LEU A 156 6.88 -10.23 4.64
N ILE A 157 5.60 -9.86 4.62
CA ILE A 157 5.01 -9.13 3.48
C ILE A 157 5.69 -7.75 3.34
N ALA A 158 5.88 -7.01 4.44
CA ALA A 158 6.54 -5.72 4.41
C ALA A 158 7.99 -5.81 3.90
N PHE A 159 8.69 -6.90 4.21
CA PHE A 159 10.00 -7.20 3.63
C PHE A 159 9.94 -7.36 2.11
N PHE A 160 8.97 -8.11 1.59
CA PHE A 160 8.77 -8.23 0.14
C PHE A 160 8.46 -6.89 -0.52
N VAL A 161 7.58 -6.08 0.09
CA VAL A 161 7.26 -4.73 -0.40
C VAL A 161 8.49 -3.83 -0.47
N SER A 162 9.43 -3.97 0.48
CA SER A 162 10.65 -3.16 0.52
C SER A 162 11.59 -3.39 -0.68
N ILE A 163 11.44 -4.52 -1.37
CA ILE A 163 12.24 -4.89 -2.54
C ILE A 163 11.48 -4.45 -3.80
N PRO A 164 11.96 -3.46 -4.57
CA PRO A 164 11.19 -2.84 -5.66
C PRO A 164 10.64 -3.84 -6.70
N ILE A 165 11.44 -4.85 -7.06
CA ILE A 165 11.06 -5.87 -8.04
C ILE A 165 9.97 -6.80 -7.46
N LEU A 166 10.09 -7.18 -6.19
CA LEU A 166 9.12 -8.06 -5.53
C LEU A 166 7.82 -7.33 -5.18
N ASN A 167 7.86 -6.01 -5.01
CA ASN A 167 6.67 -5.21 -4.73
C ASN A 167 5.57 -5.39 -5.80
N LEU A 168 5.96 -5.61 -7.06
CA LEU A 168 5.02 -5.87 -8.17
C LEU A 168 4.21 -7.16 -7.98
N VAL A 169 4.83 -8.21 -7.41
CA VAL A 169 4.18 -9.52 -7.18
C VAL A 169 3.69 -9.68 -5.74
N THR A 170 3.94 -8.69 -4.89
CA THR A 170 3.60 -8.75 -3.47
C THR A 170 2.10 -8.96 -3.22
N PRO A 171 1.16 -8.35 -3.95
CA PRO A 171 -0.27 -8.63 -3.76
C PRO A 171 -0.61 -10.13 -3.92
N LEU A 172 0.02 -10.79 -4.91
CA LEU A 172 -0.16 -12.21 -5.18
C LEU A 172 0.47 -13.06 -4.08
N PHE A 173 1.71 -12.74 -3.68
CA PHE A 173 2.40 -13.41 -2.60
C PHE A 173 1.62 -13.29 -1.27
N ALA A 174 1.17 -12.08 -0.92
CA ALA A 174 0.40 -11.83 0.28
C ALA A 174 -0.92 -12.61 0.30
N ALA A 175 -1.61 -12.71 -0.84
CA ALA A 175 -2.81 -13.53 -1.00
C ALA A 175 -2.52 -15.00 -0.69
N ALA A 176 -1.50 -15.56 -1.33
CA ALA A 176 -1.08 -16.94 -1.16
C ALA A 176 -0.68 -17.24 0.29
N PHE A 177 0.21 -16.41 0.82
CA PHE A 177 0.77 -16.56 2.15
C PHE A 177 -0.29 -16.46 3.24
N MET A 178 -1.22 -15.50 3.13
CA MET A 178 -2.31 -15.36 4.09
C MET A 178 -3.35 -16.47 3.98
N THR A 179 -3.58 -17.03 2.79
CA THR A 179 -4.41 -18.24 2.62
C THR A 179 -3.80 -19.43 3.35
N HIS A 180 -2.51 -19.71 3.14
CA HIS A 180 -1.79 -20.75 3.88
C HIS A 180 -1.82 -20.49 5.39
N LEU A 181 -1.58 -19.24 5.81
CA LEU A 181 -1.61 -18.86 7.22
C LEU A 181 -2.98 -19.10 7.83
N HIS A 182 -4.06 -18.65 7.17
CA HIS A 182 -5.44 -18.85 7.64
C HIS A 182 -5.77 -20.33 7.78
N LYS A 183 -5.34 -21.17 6.82
CA LYS A 183 -5.53 -22.62 6.87
C LYS A 183 -4.78 -23.22 8.06
N MET A 184 -3.50 -22.89 8.22
CA MET A 184 -2.66 -23.35 9.34
C MET A 184 -3.28 -22.98 10.69
N VAL A 185 -3.66 -21.72 10.91
CA VAL A 185 -4.25 -21.31 12.20
C VAL A 185 -5.67 -21.84 12.40
N SER A 186 -6.42 -22.12 11.34
CA SER A 186 -7.76 -22.72 11.45
C SER A 186 -7.70 -24.18 11.88
N HIS A 187 -6.66 -24.92 11.48
CA HIS A 187 -6.40 -26.28 11.95
C HIS A 187 -5.98 -26.32 13.43
N GLN A 188 -5.27 -25.29 13.90
CA GLN A 188 -4.86 -25.16 15.30
C GLN A 188 -6.00 -24.71 16.22
N THR A 189 -6.97 -23.95 15.71
CA THR A 189 -8.11 -23.44 16.51
C THR A 189 -9.43 -23.63 15.75
N PRO A 190 -10.10 -24.79 15.91
CA PRO A 190 -11.36 -25.08 15.27
C PRO A 190 -12.46 -24.07 15.65
N ARG A 191 -13.43 -23.91 14.74
CA ARG A 191 -14.52 -22.93 14.80
C ARG A 191 -15.35 -22.94 16.09
N SER A 192 -15.34 -24.02 16.86
CA SER A 192 -16.05 -24.16 18.14
C SER A 192 -15.48 -23.32 19.30
N SER A 193 -14.34 -22.65 19.08
CA SER A 193 -13.60 -21.94 20.13
C SER A 193 -14.00 -20.47 20.32
N TYR A 194 -15.05 -20.00 19.61
CA TYR A 194 -15.46 -18.59 19.54
C TYR A 194 -16.96 -18.39 19.61
#